data_AF-A0A2K3M593-F1
#
_entry.id   AF-A0A2K3M593-F1
#
_cell.length_a   1.000
_cell.length_b   1.000
_cell.length_c   1.000
_cell.angle_alpha   90.00
_cell.angle_beta   90.00
_cell.angle_gamma   90.00
#
_symmetry.space_group_name_H-M   'P 1'
#
loop_
_entity.id
_entity.type
_entity.pdbx_description
1 polymer ?
#
loop_
_entity_poly.entity_id
_entity_poly.type
_entity_poly.pdbx_seq_one_letter_code
_entity_poly.pdbx_strand_id
1 'polypeptide(L)'
;TYLSNDTPAPLVYYRQEEPKTLRGDGIGERKEWDRVYDYDVYNDLGDPDKGQSYARPILGGSRGHPYPRRGRTDRKPTTTDPNTESRSNSVYIPRDEAFGHLKSSDFLVYGLKSVSQDVIPLIKSVFDRNFTPNEFDSFDDVLDLYEGGIKLPTDILSQISPLPVLSEIFRTDGEQFLKFPTPKVIQVSKSAWMTDEEFGREIIAGVNPGLIRSLQ
;
A
#
# COMPACT_ATOMS: atom_id res chain seq x y z
N THR A 1 21.77 -28.70 4.05
CA THR A 1 20.43 -28.69 3.43
C THR A 1 20.04 -30.12 3.11
N TYR A 2 18.82 -30.54 3.46
CA TYR A 2 18.38 -31.94 3.35
C TYR A 2 16.98 -32.04 2.73
N LEU A 3 16.78 -32.94 1.78
CA LEU A 3 15.43 -33.38 1.40
C LEU A 3 14.75 -34.10 2.57
N SER A 4 13.44 -34.29 2.52
CA SER A 4 12.70 -34.94 3.62
C SER A 4 13.27 -36.32 3.96
N ASN A 5 13.63 -37.09 2.93
CA ASN A 5 14.16 -38.45 3.08
C ASN A 5 15.61 -38.51 3.58
N ASP A 6 16.36 -37.40 3.46
CA ASP A 6 17.78 -37.33 3.86
C ASP A 6 17.97 -36.67 5.24
N THR A 7 16.87 -36.42 5.95
CA THR A 7 16.93 -35.81 7.28
C THR A 7 17.63 -36.75 8.26
N PRO A 8 18.67 -36.30 9.00
CA PRO A 8 19.29 -37.12 10.03
C PRO A 8 18.25 -37.66 11.01
N ALA A 9 18.28 -38.97 11.30
CA ALA A 9 17.26 -39.66 12.08
C ALA A 9 16.87 -38.94 13.40
N PRO A 10 17.80 -38.36 14.18
CA PRO A 10 17.45 -37.62 15.40
C PRO A 10 16.62 -36.35 15.18
N LEU A 11 16.64 -35.77 13.98
CA LEU A 11 15.98 -34.50 13.65
C LEU A 11 14.63 -34.68 12.93
N VAL A 12 14.29 -35.90 12.53
CA VAL A 12 13.06 -36.19 11.77
C VAL A 12 11.82 -35.74 12.53
N TYR A 13 11.75 -36.03 13.83
CA TYR A 13 10.62 -35.62 14.68
C TYR A 13 10.46 -34.10 14.70
N TYR A 14 11.52 -33.35 15.05
CA TYR A 14 11.47 -31.90 15.12
C TYR A 14 11.12 -31.25 13.78
N ARG A 15 11.64 -31.80 12.66
CA ARG A 15 11.31 -31.34 11.31
C ARG A 15 9.82 -31.53 10.97
N GLN A 16 9.16 -32.55 11.52
CA GLN A 16 7.73 -32.79 11.28
C GLN A 16 6.84 -31.95 12.21
N GLU A 17 7.30 -31.63 13.41
CA GLU A 17 6.56 -30.80 14.36
C GLU A 17 6.54 -29.33 13.95
N GLU A 18 7.67 -28.77 13.47
CA GLU A 18 7.74 -27.34 13.12
C GLU A 18 6.68 -26.92 12.08
N PRO A 19 6.42 -27.63 10.97
CA PRO A 19 5.33 -27.29 10.05
C PRO A 19 3.94 -27.37 10.68
N LYS A 20 3.72 -28.20 11.70
CA LYS A 20 2.42 -28.25 12.40
C LYS A 20 2.25 -26.97 13.24
N THR A 21 3.29 -26.57 13.95
CA THR A 21 3.34 -25.30 14.69
C THR A 21 3.13 -24.10 13.76
N LEU A 22 3.79 -24.07 12.59
CA LEU A 22 3.65 -22.99 11.61
C LEU A 22 2.28 -22.96 10.93
N ARG A 23 1.57 -24.08 10.80
CA ARG A 23 0.19 -24.11 10.27
C ARG A 23 -0.84 -23.65 11.31
N GLY A 24 -0.55 -23.85 12.59
CA GLY A 24 -1.49 -23.61 13.67
C GLY A 24 -2.69 -24.56 13.63
N ASP A 25 -3.72 -24.20 14.39
CA ASP A 25 -4.97 -24.96 14.55
C ASP A 25 -6.13 -24.40 13.72
N GLY A 26 -5.91 -23.28 13.04
CA GLY A 26 -6.91 -22.60 12.26
C GLY A 26 -7.99 -21.91 13.09
N ILE A 27 -7.74 -21.52 14.35
CA ILE A 27 -8.75 -20.84 15.18
C ILE A 27 -8.11 -19.71 15.99
N GLY A 28 -8.81 -18.60 16.15
CA GLY A 28 -8.47 -17.54 17.09
C GLY A 28 -7.72 -16.37 16.44
N GLU A 29 -7.84 -15.21 17.04
CA GLU A 29 -7.20 -14.00 16.54
C GLU A 29 -5.67 -14.08 16.66
N ARG A 30 -4.97 -13.84 15.55
CA ARG A 30 -3.51 -13.89 15.47
C ARG A 30 -2.85 -12.76 16.25
N LYS A 31 -1.75 -13.07 16.93
CA LYS A 31 -0.99 -12.12 17.76
C LYS A 31 0.35 -11.78 17.13
N GLU A 32 0.93 -10.65 17.55
CA GLU A 32 2.18 -10.11 16.97
C GLU A 32 3.35 -11.10 17.00
N TRP A 33 3.43 -11.93 18.05
CA TRP A 33 4.49 -12.93 18.21
C TRP A 33 4.19 -14.27 17.51
N ASP A 34 3.02 -14.43 16.91
CA ASP A 34 2.66 -15.68 16.23
C ASP A 34 3.46 -15.83 14.93
N ARG A 35 3.78 -17.08 14.60
CA ARG A 35 4.45 -17.48 13.34
C ARG A 35 3.54 -18.39 12.52
N VAL A 36 2.23 -18.17 12.64
CA VAL A 36 1.20 -19.04 12.05
C VAL A 36 0.84 -18.53 10.65
N TYR A 37 0.92 -19.42 9.67
CA TYR A 37 0.60 -19.22 8.27
C TYR A 37 -0.64 -20.01 7.90
N ASP A 38 -1.70 -19.29 7.56
CA ASP A 38 -2.97 -19.87 7.13
C ASP A 38 -3.65 -18.94 6.11
N TYR A 39 -4.71 -19.44 5.46
CA TYR A 39 -5.37 -18.77 4.35
C TYR A 39 -6.73 -18.23 4.74
N ASP A 40 -7.08 -17.11 4.13
CA ASP A 40 -8.43 -16.56 4.20
C ASP A 40 -8.74 -15.75 2.92
N VAL A 41 -10.00 -15.38 2.72
CA VAL A 41 -10.49 -14.55 1.61
C VAL A 41 -10.31 -13.07 1.90
N TYR A 42 -10.48 -12.21 0.88
CA TYR A 42 -10.49 -10.76 1.08
C TYR A 42 -11.90 -10.32 1.51
N ASN A 43 -12.20 -10.56 2.79
CA ASN A 43 -13.40 -10.11 3.48
C ASN A 43 -13.09 -8.98 4.48
N ASP A 44 -11.90 -8.40 4.43
CA ASP A 44 -11.41 -7.43 5.41
C ASP A 44 -11.20 -6.03 4.82
N LEU A 45 -11.59 -5.82 3.55
CA LEU A 45 -11.46 -4.56 2.82
C LEU A 45 -12.57 -3.55 3.14
N GLY A 46 -13.78 -4.05 3.42
CA GLY A 46 -14.95 -3.23 3.76
C GLY A 46 -15.00 -2.83 5.24
N ASP A 47 -15.85 -1.85 5.54
CA ASP A 47 -16.18 -1.42 6.91
C ASP A 47 -17.69 -1.13 7.05
N PRO A 48 -18.55 -2.16 6.90
CA PRO A 48 -20.01 -1.99 6.86
C PRO A 48 -20.60 -1.40 8.16
N ASP A 49 -19.88 -1.50 9.28
CA ASP A 49 -20.29 -0.87 10.55
C ASP A 49 -20.27 0.67 10.47
N LYS A 50 -19.50 1.26 9.54
CA LYS A 50 -19.54 2.71 9.21
C LYS A 50 -20.64 3.10 8.23
N GLY A 51 -21.37 2.13 7.69
CA GLY A 51 -22.48 2.33 6.77
C GLY A 51 -22.30 1.66 5.41
N GLN A 52 -23.39 1.60 4.65
CA GLN A 52 -23.48 0.83 3.41
C GLN A 52 -22.47 1.26 2.33
N SER A 53 -22.07 2.53 2.30
CA SER A 53 -21.07 3.05 1.35
C SER A 53 -19.67 2.45 1.57
N TYR A 54 -19.40 1.89 2.74
CA TYR A 54 -18.15 1.25 3.11
C TYR A 54 -18.21 -0.28 2.99
N ALA A 55 -19.37 -0.85 2.69
CA ALA A 55 -19.51 -2.28 2.42
C ALA A 55 -18.81 -2.64 1.09
N ARG A 56 -18.14 -3.79 1.05
CA ARG A 56 -17.44 -4.31 -0.14
C ARG A 56 -17.78 -5.78 -0.34
N PRO A 57 -17.83 -6.27 -1.59
CA PRO A 57 -17.99 -7.70 -1.84
C PRO A 57 -16.76 -8.46 -1.36
N ILE A 58 -16.97 -9.67 -0.85
CA ILE A 58 -15.90 -10.60 -0.50
C ILE A 58 -15.25 -11.12 -1.78
N LEU A 59 -13.92 -11.02 -1.87
CA LEU A 59 -13.16 -11.54 -3.01
C LEU A 59 -12.47 -12.87 -2.64
N GLY A 60 -12.75 -13.91 -3.41
CA GLY A 60 -12.32 -15.28 -3.16
C GLY A 60 -13.46 -16.17 -2.64
N GLY A 61 -13.28 -17.49 -2.75
CA GLY A 61 -14.25 -18.48 -2.23
C GLY A 61 -15.55 -18.63 -3.04
N SER A 62 -15.81 -17.75 -4.01
CA SER A 62 -17.00 -17.82 -4.87
C SER A 62 -16.64 -17.82 -6.37
N ARG A 63 -17.56 -18.33 -7.20
CA ARG A 63 -17.43 -18.24 -8.67
C ARG A 63 -17.66 -16.83 -9.21
N GLY A 64 -18.45 -16.02 -8.51
CA GLY A 64 -18.76 -14.64 -8.91
C GLY A 64 -17.58 -13.69 -8.70
N HIS A 65 -16.79 -13.91 -7.65
CA HIS A 65 -15.59 -13.12 -7.33
C HIS A 65 -14.40 -14.04 -7.04
N PRO A 66 -13.84 -14.72 -8.07
CA PRO A 66 -12.65 -15.54 -7.89
C PRO A 66 -11.46 -14.64 -7.56
N TYR A 67 -10.69 -14.99 -6.53
CA TYR A 67 -9.51 -14.22 -6.12
C TYR A 67 -8.51 -15.12 -5.37
N PRO A 68 -7.19 -14.82 -5.44
CA PRO A 68 -6.20 -15.43 -4.57
C PRO A 68 -6.58 -15.32 -3.09
N ARG A 69 -6.08 -16.25 -2.29
CA ARG A 69 -6.20 -16.15 -0.83
C ARG A 69 -5.13 -15.21 -0.29
N ARG A 70 -5.39 -14.67 0.90
CA ARG A 70 -4.46 -13.84 1.67
C ARG A 70 -4.07 -14.55 2.97
N GLY A 71 -3.08 -14.00 3.67
CA GLY A 71 -2.68 -14.46 5.00
C GLY A 71 -3.79 -14.23 6.02
N ARG A 72 -4.17 -15.26 6.76
CA ARG A 72 -5.24 -15.19 7.73
C ARG A 72 -4.86 -14.37 8.96
N THR A 73 -5.79 -13.55 9.42
CA THR A 73 -5.68 -12.66 10.59
C THR A 73 -6.69 -13.03 11.68
N ASP A 74 -7.88 -13.49 11.28
CA ASP A 74 -8.93 -14.03 12.15
C ASP A 74 -9.39 -13.03 13.23
N ARG A 75 -9.43 -11.74 12.91
CA ARG A 75 -10.08 -10.74 13.78
C ARG A 75 -11.57 -11.04 13.84
N LYS A 76 -12.23 -10.46 14.84
CA LYS A 76 -13.67 -10.63 15.03
C LYS A 76 -14.44 -10.15 13.78
N PRO A 77 -15.57 -10.76 13.43
CA PRO A 77 -16.46 -10.23 12.41
C PRO A 77 -16.99 -8.83 12.76
N THR A 78 -17.48 -8.10 11.75
CA THR A 78 -18.20 -6.84 11.98
C THR A 78 -19.57 -7.10 12.61
N THR A 79 -20.16 -6.06 13.19
CA THR A 79 -21.47 -6.18 13.85
C THR A 79 -22.59 -6.32 12.82
N THR A 80 -22.43 -5.67 11.67
CA THR A 80 -23.42 -5.60 10.59
C THR A 80 -23.37 -6.77 9.62
N ASP A 81 -22.20 -7.37 9.37
CA ASP A 81 -22.04 -8.51 8.47
C ASP A 81 -21.08 -9.57 9.05
N PRO A 82 -21.58 -10.74 9.47
CA PRO A 82 -20.75 -11.78 10.08
C PRO A 82 -19.71 -12.38 9.11
N ASN A 83 -19.84 -12.14 7.80
CA ASN A 83 -18.88 -12.63 6.81
C ASN A 83 -17.73 -11.64 6.56
N THR A 84 -17.85 -10.40 7.04
CA THR A 84 -16.84 -9.36 6.90
C THR A 84 -15.99 -9.29 8.18
N GLU A 85 -14.68 -9.30 8.04
CA GLU A 85 -13.75 -9.17 9.15
C GLU A 85 -13.63 -7.70 9.60
N SER A 86 -13.60 -7.46 10.91
CA SER A 86 -13.48 -6.10 11.47
C SER A 86 -12.15 -5.43 11.14
N ARG A 87 -12.21 -4.10 10.98
CA ARG A 87 -11.03 -3.27 10.70
C ARG A 87 -10.19 -3.11 11.97
N SER A 88 -8.87 -3.10 11.80
CA SER A 88 -7.90 -2.81 12.86
C SER A 88 -6.84 -1.83 12.35
N ASN A 89 -6.20 -1.13 13.29
CA ASN A 89 -5.07 -0.24 13.03
C ASN A 89 -3.79 -0.98 12.62
N SER A 90 -3.70 -2.27 12.91
CA SER A 90 -2.64 -3.17 12.48
C SER A 90 -3.24 -4.41 11.83
N VAL A 91 -2.58 -4.89 10.78
CA VAL A 91 -2.92 -6.15 10.10
C VAL A 91 -1.83 -7.13 10.49
N TYR A 92 -2.22 -8.27 11.08
CA TYR A 92 -1.26 -9.30 11.45
C TYR A 92 -0.57 -9.87 10.20
N ILE A 93 0.73 -10.07 10.33
CA ILE A 93 1.57 -10.90 9.48
C ILE A 93 2.42 -11.78 10.40
N PRO A 94 2.78 -13.01 10.00
CA PRO A 94 3.65 -13.86 10.82
C PRO A 94 4.92 -13.11 11.22
N ARG A 95 5.36 -13.29 12.47
CA ARG A 95 6.40 -12.44 13.08
C ARG A 95 7.69 -12.34 12.26
N ASP A 96 8.07 -13.41 11.58
CA ASP A 96 9.29 -13.47 10.77
C ASP A 96 9.14 -12.72 9.42
N GLU A 97 7.90 -12.51 8.93
CA GLU A 97 7.59 -11.69 7.76
C GLU A 97 7.57 -10.18 8.10
N ALA A 98 7.44 -9.85 9.39
CA ALA A 98 7.53 -8.47 9.86
C ALA A 98 9.00 -8.04 9.92
N PHE A 99 9.47 -7.41 8.85
CA PHE A 99 10.83 -6.87 8.74
C PHE A 99 11.22 -6.00 9.93
N GLY A 100 12.39 -6.27 10.50
CA GLY A 100 12.97 -5.49 11.60
C GLY A 100 13.42 -4.10 11.18
N HIS A 101 13.22 -3.12 12.06
CA HIS A 101 13.49 -1.70 11.80
C HIS A 101 14.96 -1.36 12.01
N LEU A 102 15.77 -1.45 10.96
CA LEU A 102 17.11 -0.82 10.97
C LEU A 102 17.11 0.53 10.25
N LYS A 103 16.15 0.79 9.35
CA LYS A 103 15.96 2.10 8.70
C LYS A 103 14.48 2.38 8.47
N SER A 104 13.99 3.50 9.01
CA SER A 104 12.60 3.97 8.89
C SER A 104 12.19 4.34 7.46
N SER A 105 13.15 4.53 6.56
CA SER A 105 12.98 4.81 5.13
C SER A 105 12.34 3.68 4.34
N ASP A 106 12.57 2.44 4.76
CA ASP A 106 12.26 1.27 3.94
C ASP A 106 10.78 0.86 4.03
N PHE A 107 10.00 1.52 4.89
CA PHE A 107 8.64 1.10 5.19
C PHE A 107 7.59 1.97 4.49
N LEU A 108 7.50 1.78 3.17
CA LEU A 108 6.44 2.33 2.31
C LEU A 108 5.03 2.03 2.85
N VAL A 109 4.84 0.94 3.61
CA VAL A 109 3.52 0.51 4.12
C VAL A 109 2.96 1.43 5.23
N TYR A 110 3.79 1.88 6.18
CA TYR A 110 3.39 2.91 7.18
C TYR A 110 3.24 4.24 6.46
N GLY A 111 4.07 4.50 5.44
CA GLY A 111 3.91 5.62 4.51
C GLY A 111 2.51 5.68 3.90
N LEU A 112 2.05 4.59 3.28
CA LEU A 112 0.72 4.51 2.69
C LEU A 112 -0.39 4.74 3.73
N LYS A 113 -0.22 4.18 4.93
CA LYS A 113 -1.18 4.39 6.04
C LYS A 113 -1.24 5.87 6.44
N SER A 114 -0.10 6.48 6.77
CA SER A 114 -0.01 7.90 7.15
C SER A 114 -0.47 8.83 6.04
N VAL A 115 -0.17 8.53 4.77
CA VAL A 115 -0.70 9.30 3.64
C VAL A 115 -2.22 9.26 3.63
N SER A 116 -2.82 8.07 3.73
CA SER A 116 -4.27 7.92 3.66
C SER A 116 -5.03 8.50 4.85
N GLN A 117 -4.49 8.37 6.06
CA GLN A 117 -5.16 8.77 7.30
C GLN A 117 -4.87 10.22 7.69
N ASP A 118 -3.64 10.68 7.49
CA ASP A 118 -3.18 11.97 8.02
C ASP A 118 -3.02 13.00 6.90
N VAL A 119 -2.48 12.63 5.74
CA VAL A 119 -2.16 13.60 4.66
C VAL A 119 -3.36 13.94 3.80
N ILE A 120 -4.11 12.95 3.31
CA ILE A 120 -5.24 13.18 2.40
C ILE A 120 -6.31 14.11 3.03
N PRO A 121 -6.73 13.92 4.30
CA PRO A 121 -7.69 14.83 4.92
C PRO A 121 -7.17 16.27 5.05
N LEU A 122 -5.88 16.43 5.36
CA LEU A 122 -5.26 17.75 5.44
C LEU A 122 -5.21 18.44 4.09
N ILE A 123 -4.79 17.75 3.04
CA ILE A 123 -4.81 18.28 1.67
C ILE A 123 -6.24 18.68 1.26
N LYS A 124 -7.25 17.83 1.52
CA LYS A 124 -8.65 18.19 1.24
C LYS A 124 -9.08 19.48 1.93
N SER A 125 -8.68 19.66 3.19
CA SER A 125 -9.01 20.89 3.93
C SER A 125 -8.41 22.17 3.34
N VAL A 126 -7.29 22.07 2.59
CA VAL A 126 -6.69 23.21 1.86
C VAL A 126 -7.59 23.63 0.70
N PHE A 127 -8.03 22.65 -0.09
CA PHE A 127 -8.90 22.85 -1.24
C PHE A 127 -10.29 23.34 -0.80
N ASP A 128 -10.85 22.77 0.27
CA ASP A 128 -12.13 23.21 0.84
C ASP A 128 -12.09 24.66 1.35
N ARG A 129 -10.91 25.18 1.71
CA ARG A 129 -10.69 26.56 2.15
C ARG A 129 -10.39 27.54 1.00
N ASN A 130 -10.46 27.11 -0.27
CA ASN A 130 -10.13 27.88 -1.48
C ASN A 130 -8.71 28.49 -1.47
N PHE A 131 -7.74 27.85 -0.80
CA PHE A 131 -6.37 28.38 -0.72
C PHE A 131 -5.56 28.10 -1.99
N THR A 132 -5.94 27.07 -2.74
CA THR A 132 -5.36 26.68 -4.03
C THR A 132 -6.48 26.46 -5.05
N PRO A 133 -6.24 26.70 -6.35
CA PRO A 133 -7.18 26.30 -7.40
C PRO A 133 -7.53 24.82 -7.26
N ASN A 134 -8.81 24.46 -7.37
CA ASN A 134 -9.26 23.07 -7.22
C ASN A 134 -8.87 22.17 -8.41
N GLU A 135 -8.48 22.78 -9.52
CA GLU A 135 -8.14 22.13 -10.77
C GLU A 135 -6.85 22.78 -11.33
N PHE A 136 -6.16 22.05 -12.20
CA PHE A 136 -5.03 22.60 -12.96
C PHE A 136 -5.57 23.26 -14.22
N ASP A 137 -5.19 24.51 -14.46
CA ASP A 137 -5.58 25.29 -15.63
C ASP A 137 -4.62 25.05 -16.81
N SER A 138 -3.40 24.58 -16.53
CA SER A 138 -2.36 24.35 -17.54
C SER A 138 -1.44 23.17 -17.22
N PHE A 139 -0.68 22.69 -18.22
CA PHE A 139 0.41 21.73 -17.98
C PHE A 139 1.56 22.34 -17.17
N ASP A 140 1.77 23.65 -17.25
CA ASP A 140 2.78 24.33 -16.45
C ASP A 140 2.44 24.23 -14.95
N ASP A 141 1.16 24.29 -14.58
CA ASP A 141 0.73 24.12 -13.19
C ASP A 141 1.08 22.72 -12.64
N VAL A 142 1.05 21.70 -13.51
CA VAL A 142 1.47 20.33 -13.16
C VAL A 142 2.99 20.22 -13.08
N LEU A 143 3.72 20.88 -13.98
CA LEU A 143 5.19 20.93 -13.95
C LEU A 143 5.72 21.67 -12.73
N ASP A 144 5.00 22.70 -12.29
CA ASP A 144 5.32 23.50 -11.11
C ASP A 144 5.35 22.65 -9.83
N LEU A 145 4.63 21.54 -9.76
CA LEU A 145 4.72 20.57 -8.65
C LEU A 145 6.15 20.06 -8.41
N TYR A 146 6.96 20.00 -9.47
CA TYR A 146 8.34 19.50 -9.44
C TYR A 146 9.39 20.61 -9.50
N GLU A 147 8.99 21.85 -9.82
CA GLU A 147 9.88 23.00 -10.01
C GLU A 147 9.74 24.01 -8.88
N GLY A 148 8.55 24.60 -8.74
CA GLY A 148 8.21 25.60 -7.72
C GLY A 148 7.59 25.04 -6.43
N GLY A 149 7.05 23.82 -6.47
CA GLY A 149 6.35 23.17 -5.37
C GLY A 149 4.94 23.70 -5.12
N ILE A 150 4.23 23.10 -4.15
CA ILE A 150 2.87 23.51 -3.76
C ILE A 150 2.94 24.46 -2.56
N LYS A 151 2.36 25.65 -2.68
CA LYS A 151 2.21 26.57 -1.54
C LYS A 151 1.09 26.11 -0.63
N LEU A 152 1.44 25.57 0.54
CA LEU A 152 0.48 25.25 1.59
C LEU A 152 0.56 26.24 2.76
N PRO A 153 -0.56 26.43 3.51
CA PRO A 153 -0.57 27.14 4.77
C PRO A 153 0.40 26.55 5.81
N THR A 154 1.06 27.40 6.59
CA THR A 154 2.07 27.00 7.60
C THR A 154 1.51 26.08 8.68
N ASP A 155 0.22 26.24 9.05
CA ASP A 155 -0.47 25.38 10.01
C ASP A 155 -0.60 23.94 9.53
N ILE A 156 -0.80 23.73 8.22
CA ILE A 156 -0.90 22.42 7.61
C ILE A 156 0.49 21.81 7.40
N LEU A 157 1.46 22.61 6.95
CA LEU A 157 2.85 22.18 6.80
C LEU A 157 3.45 21.64 8.11
N SER A 158 3.16 22.30 9.24
CA SER A 158 3.63 21.87 10.55
C SER A 158 3.12 20.49 10.99
N GLN A 159 1.96 20.06 10.49
CA GLN A 159 1.35 18.76 10.79
C GLN A 159 1.88 17.63 9.90
N ILE A 160 2.33 17.96 8.68
CA ILE A 160 2.79 17.00 7.67
C ILE A 160 4.31 16.76 7.76
N SER A 161 5.08 17.81 8.04
CA SER A 161 6.55 17.78 8.15
C SER A 161 7.14 16.69 9.06
N PRO A 162 6.58 16.39 10.25
CA PRO A 162 7.16 15.39 11.15
C PRO A 162 6.95 13.92 10.69
N LEU A 163 6.22 13.67 9.59
CA LEU A 163 5.96 12.31 9.11
C LEU A 163 7.20 11.76 8.36
N PRO A 164 7.84 10.68 8.86
CA PRO A 164 9.14 10.21 8.35
C PRO A 164 9.17 9.92 6.84
N VAL A 165 8.10 9.33 6.30
CA VAL A 165 8.04 8.98 4.87
C VAL A 165 7.88 10.22 3.99
N LEU A 166 7.25 11.28 4.51
CA LEU A 166 7.03 12.50 3.73
C LEU A 166 8.29 13.35 3.65
N SER A 167 9.14 13.33 4.69
CA SER A 167 10.46 13.96 4.62
C SER A 167 11.38 13.35 3.55
N GLU A 168 11.12 12.11 3.12
CA GLU A 168 11.86 11.47 2.03
C GLU A 168 11.27 11.77 0.66
N ILE A 169 9.95 11.93 0.58
CA ILE A 169 9.22 12.25 -0.65
C ILE A 169 9.38 13.73 -1.02
N PHE A 170 9.39 14.62 -0.02
CA PHE A 170 9.43 16.07 -0.21
C PHE A 170 10.76 16.64 0.25
N ARG A 171 11.44 17.36 -0.64
CA ARG A 171 12.62 18.14 -0.23
C ARG A 171 12.12 19.34 0.57
N THR A 172 12.58 19.47 1.81
CA THR A 172 12.24 20.57 2.73
C THR A 172 13.45 21.49 2.88
N ASP A 173 13.72 22.30 1.87
CA ASP A 173 14.83 23.26 1.83
C ASP A 173 14.53 24.59 2.54
N GLY A 174 13.53 24.62 3.42
CA GLY A 174 13.30 25.73 4.34
C GLY A 174 12.53 26.91 3.76
N GLU A 175 12.38 27.03 2.44
CA GLU A 175 11.66 28.15 1.80
C GLU A 175 10.66 27.74 0.70
N GLN A 176 10.79 26.57 0.06
CA GLN A 176 9.83 26.08 -0.97
C GLN A 176 9.37 24.65 -0.66
N PHE A 177 8.38 24.53 0.23
CA PHE A 177 7.92 23.24 0.75
C PHE A 177 7.00 22.48 -0.22
N LEU A 178 7.10 21.15 -0.24
CA LEU A 178 6.37 20.19 -1.10
C LEU A 178 6.75 20.20 -2.59
N LYS A 179 8.03 20.35 -2.89
CA LYS A 179 8.57 20.07 -4.22
C LYS A 179 8.77 18.56 -4.41
N PHE A 180 8.04 17.98 -5.36
CA PHE A 180 8.18 16.58 -5.73
C PHE A 180 9.49 16.36 -6.51
N PRO A 181 10.10 15.16 -6.43
CA PRO A 181 11.23 14.83 -7.29
C PRO A 181 10.79 14.78 -8.76
N THR A 182 11.57 15.39 -9.65
CA THR A 182 11.27 15.43 -11.09
C THR A 182 11.18 14.00 -11.67
N PRO A 183 10.03 13.59 -12.23
CA PRO A 183 9.83 12.28 -12.82
C PRO A 183 10.83 12.01 -13.95
N LYS A 184 11.35 10.78 -14.01
CA LYS A 184 12.37 10.39 -15.00
C LYS A 184 11.93 10.67 -16.45
N VAL A 185 10.65 10.52 -16.75
CA VAL A 185 10.09 10.75 -18.09
C VAL A 185 10.26 12.20 -18.57
N ILE A 186 10.28 13.19 -17.66
CA ILE A 186 10.39 14.62 -18.00
C ILE A 186 11.76 15.24 -17.69
N GLN A 187 12.75 14.45 -17.24
CA GLN A 187 14.07 14.98 -16.88
C GLN A 187 14.84 15.57 -18.05
N VAL A 188 14.62 15.05 -19.27
CA VAL A 188 15.30 15.52 -20.49
C VAL A 188 14.39 16.41 -21.32
N SER A 189 13.12 16.02 -21.47
CA SER A 189 12.12 16.77 -22.25
C SER A 189 10.80 16.83 -21.51
N LYS A 190 10.29 18.05 -21.28
CA LYS A 190 9.02 18.28 -20.58
C LYS A 190 7.78 17.95 -21.42
N SER A 191 7.93 17.79 -22.74
CA SER A 191 6.83 17.55 -23.68
C SER A 191 6.89 16.22 -24.42
N ALA A 192 7.98 15.45 -24.30
CA ALA A 192 8.15 14.20 -25.06
C ALA A 192 7.07 13.14 -24.77
N TRP A 193 6.53 13.13 -23.55
CA TRP A 193 5.43 12.25 -23.15
C TRP A 193 4.14 12.46 -23.98
N MET A 194 4.01 13.59 -24.67
CA MET A 194 2.87 13.89 -25.54
C MET A 194 3.02 13.35 -26.96
N THR A 195 4.17 12.77 -27.30
CA THR A 195 4.46 12.28 -28.66
C THR A 195 3.89 10.89 -28.88
N ASP A 196 3.45 10.61 -30.11
CA ASP A 196 2.97 9.27 -30.51
C ASP A 196 4.09 8.24 -30.38
N GLU A 197 5.34 8.64 -30.62
CA GLU A 197 6.52 7.80 -30.46
C GLU A 197 6.69 7.35 -28.99
N GLU A 198 6.61 8.27 -28.03
CA GLU A 198 6.75 7.94 -26.61
C GLU A 198 5.55 7.13 -26.12
N PHE A 199 4.33 7.48 -26.54
CA PHE A 199 3.13 6.71 -26.25
C PHE A 199 3.27 5.25 -26.72
N GLY A 200 3.71 5.03 -27.97
CA GLY A 200 3.96 3.70 -28.51
C GLY A 200 5.11 2.97 -27.80
N ARG A 201 6.18 3.69 -27.46
CA ARG A 201 7.36 3.14 -26.76
C ARG A 201 7.00 2.67 -25.35
N GLU A 202 6.17 3.41 -24.61
CA GLU A 202 5.75 3.03 -23.26
C GLU A 202 4.94 1.73 -23.22
N ILE A 203 4.26 1.37 -24.31
CA ILE A 203 3.52 0.11 -24.41
C ILE A 203 4.45 -1.12 -24.33
N ILE A 204 5.72 -0.99 -24.74
CA ILE A 204 6.71 -2.09 -24.74
C ILE A 204 7.86 -1.88 -23.75
N ALA A 205 8.09 -0.64 -23.30
CA ALA A 205 9.21 -0.27 -22.43
C ALA A 205 8.85 0.81 -21.39
N GLY A 206 7.56 0.93 -21.06
CA GLY A 206 7.03 1.81 -20.01
C GLY A 206 6.72 1.05 -18.73
N VAL A 207 5.76 1.57 -17.96
CA VAL A 207 5.39 1.02 -16.63
C VAL A 207 4.71 -0.35 -16.71
N ASN A 208 3.97 -0.63 -17.79
CA ASN A 208 3.21 -1.87 -17.95
C ASN A 208 3.37 -2.49 -19.35
N PRO A 209 4.55 -3.08 -19.65
CA PRO A 209 4.85 -3.60 -20.98
C PRO A 209 4.21 -4.98 -21.29
N GLY A 210 3.40 -5.53 -20.39
CA GLY A 210 2.91 -6.91 -20.46
C GLY A 210 1.57 -7.12 -21.17
N LEU A 211 0.94 -6.06 -21.69
CA LEU A 211 -0.44 -6.11 -22.19
C LEU A 211 -0.60 -6.13 -23.71
N ILE A 212 0.39 -5.62 -24.46
CA ILE A 212 0.26 -5.52 -25.92
C ILE A 212 0.15 -6.90 -26.57
N ARG A 213 -0.68 -6.98 -27.61
CA ARG A 213 -0.86 -8.19 -28.43
C ARG A 213 -0.80 -7.82 -29.90
N SER A 214 -0.31 -8.74 -30.72
CA SER A 214 -0.48 -8.64 -32.17
C SER A 214 -1.96 -8.73 -32.51
N LEU A 215 -2.41 -7.88 -33.43
CA LEU A 215 -3.70 -8.06 -34.08
C LEU A 215 -3.65 -9.35 -34.92
N GLN A 216 -4.69 -10.18 -34.82
CA GLN A 216 -4.87 -11.41 -35.61
C GLN A 216 -5.75 -11.14 -36.82
#